data_AF-A0A6I4MXV9-F1
#
_entry.id   AF-A0A6I4MXV9-F1
#
_cell.length_a   1.000
_cell.length_b   1.000
_cell.length_c   1.000
_cell.angle_alpha   90.00
_cell.angle_beta   90.00
_cell.angle_gamma   90.00
#
_symmetry.space_group_name_H-M   'P 1'
#
loop_
_entity.id
_entity.type
_entity.pdbx_description
1 polymer ?
#
loop_
_entity_poly.entity_id
_entity_poly.type
_entity_poly.pdbx_seq_one_letter_code
_entity_poly.pdbx_strand_id
1 'polypeptide(L)' 'MSNDEVYDDEQERRRPPLLGTEMREATLPDGTQAVVVVQAGTSQAEVDEKAARMRRGTPEGK' A
#
# COMPACT_ATOMS: atom_id res chain seq x y z
N MET A 1 -9.76 11.56 32.51
CA MET A 1 -9.09 10.27 32.26
C MET A 1 -9.94 9.56 31.21
N SER A 2 -9.53 9.19 30.01
CA SER A 2 -8.39 9.46 29.12
C SER A 2 -8.92 9.10 27.72
N ASN A 3 -8.37 9.71 26.68
CA ASN A 3 -8.64 9.40 25.27
C ASN A 3 -8.72 7.88 25.04
N ASP A 4 -9.87 7.39 24.57
CA ASP A 4 -9.93 6.15 23.78
C ASP A 4 -10.37 6.58 22.38
N GLU A 5 -9.38 7.07 21.65
CA GLU A 5 -9.49 7.30 20.22
C GLU A 5 -9.58 5.91 19.59
N VAL A 6 -10.82 5.41 19.51
CA VAL A 6 -11.14 4.19 18.78
C VAL A 6 -10.77 4.46 17.33
N TYR A 7 -9.55 4.07 16.94
CA TYR A 7 -9.19 3.96 15.54
C TYR A 7 -10.13 2.91 14.96
N ASP A 8 -11.14 3.41 14.27
CA ASP A 8 -12.15 2.68 13.53
C ASP A 8 -11.44 1.71 12.56
N ASP A 9 -11.40 0.43 12.95
CA ASP A 9 -10.73 -0.70 12.29
C ASP A 9 -11.32 -1.04 10.90
N GLU A 10 -12.33 -0.30 10.43
CA GLU A 10 -12.90 -0.42 9.07
C GLU A 10 -12.32 0.58 8.05
N GLN A 11 -11.49 1.56 8.47
CA GLN A 11 -11.00 2.66 7.62
C GLN A 11 -10.14 2.21 6.43
N GLU A 12 -9.52 1.03 6.48
CA GLU A 12 -8.61 0.57 5.42
C GLU A 12 -9.36 -0.07 4.23
N ARG A 13 -10.64 -0.46 4.40
CA ARG A 13 -11.45 -1.07 3.33
C ARG A 13 -12.33 -0.08 2.56
N ARG A 14 -12.34 1.21 2.94
CA ARG A 14 -13.29 2.20 2.39
C ARG A 14 -12.67 3.53 1.98
N ARG A 15 -11.35 3.62 1.79
CA ARG A 15 -10.79 4.80 1.12
C ARG A 15 -11.10 4.68 -0.37
N PRO A 16 -11.99 5.51 -0.94
CA PRO A 16 -12.18 5.49 -2.39
C PRO A 16 -10.81 5.75 -3.03
N PRO A 17 -10.48 5.06 -4.14
CA PRO A 17 -9.25 5.36 -4.85
C PRO A 17 -9.26 6.87 -5.13
N LEU A 18 -8.19 7.54 -4.71
CA LEU A 18 -7.99 8.94 -5.06
C LEU A 18 -8.13 9.03 -6.57
N LEU A 19 -8.95 9.95 -7.08
CA LEU A 19 -9.17 10.11 -8.52
C LEU A 19 -7.80 10.18 -9.22
N GLY A 20 -7.54 9.23 -10.14
CA GLY A 20 -6.25 9.07 -10.79
C GLY A 20 -5.31 8.02 -10.16
N THR A 21 -5.81 7.17 -9.24
CA THR A 21 -5.09 6.01 -8.70
C THR A 21 -5.83 4.70 -8.92
N GLU A 22 -5.10 3.59 -9.06
CA GLU A 22 -5.61 2.23 -9.23
C GLU A 22 -4.89 1.25 -8.28
N MET A 23 -5.57 0.16 -7.93
CA MET A 23 -4.96 -0.95 -7.18
C MET A 23 -4.29 -1.89 -8.17
N ARG A 24 -3.01 -2.20 -7.94
CA ARG A 24 -2.22 -3.11 -8.77
C ARG A 24 -1.53 -4.15 -7.92
N GLU A 25 -1.45 -5.36 -8.46
CA GLU A 25 -0.60 -6.43 -7.93
C GLU A 25 0.85 -6.16 -8.34
N ALA A 26 1.76 -6.22 -7.38
CA ALA A 26 3.19 -6.05 -7.53
C ALA A 26 3.91 -7.36 -7.19
N THR A 27 4.96 -7.68 -7.94
CA THR A 27 5.86 -8.80 -7.61
C THR A 27 7.10 -8.24 -6.93
N LEU A 28 7.29 -8.58 -5.67
CA LEU A 28 8.46 -8.17 -4.90
C LEU A 28 9.70 -8.97 -5.33
N PRO A 29 10.93 -8.48 -5.02
CA PRO A 29 12.16 -9.16 -5.43
C PRO A 29 12.35 -10.57 -4.87
N ASP A 30 11.64 -10.91 -3.80
CA ASP A 30 11.61 -12.25 -3.21
C ASP A 30 10.51 -13.16 -3.80
N GLY A 31 9.80 -12.69 -4.84
CA GLY A 31 8.69 -13.40 -5.47
C GLY A 31 7.36 -13.26 -4.74
N THR A 32 7.31 -12.54 -3.61
CA THR A 32 6.07 -12.29 -2.87
C THR A 32 5.16 -11.33 -3.66
N GLN A 33 3.87 -11.64 -3.74
CA GLN A 33 2.87 -10.74 -4.35
C GLN A 33 2.32 -9.76 -3.31
N ALA A 34 2.15 -8.49 -3.69
CA ALA A 34 1.57 -7.45 -2.84
C ALA A 34 0.59 -6.59 -3.63
N VAL A 35 -0.48 -6.10 -3.00
CA VAL A 35 -1.39 -5.12 -3.60
C VAL A 35 -0.97 -3.72 -3.18
N VAL A 36 -0.78 -2.83 -4.15
CA VAL A 36 -0.38 -1.44 -3.93
C VAL A 36 -1.30 -0.48 -4.65
N VAL A 37 -1.49 0.72 -4.08
CA VAL A 37 -2.21 1.82 -4.74
C VAL A 37 -1.20 2.68 -5.49
N VAL A 38 -1.36 2.79 -6.81
CA VAL A 38 -0.46 3.54 -7.70
C VAL A 38 -1.24 4.50 -8.57
N GLN A 39 -0.56 5.43 -9.26
CA GLN A 39 -1.24 6.28 -10.24
C GLN A 39 -1.74 5.46 -11.43
N ALA A 40 -2.91 5.84 -11.96
CA ALA A 40 -3.48 5.19 -13.12
C ALA A 40 -2.53 5.31 -14.32
N GLY A 41 -2.27 4.18 -14.98
CA GLY A 41 -1.31 4.12 -16.10
C GLY A 41 0.16 3.97 -15.70
N THR A 42 0.46 3.78 -14.40
CA THR A 42 1.82 3.39 -13.96
C THR A 42 2.21 2.04 -14.58
N SER A 43 3.44 1.94 -15.08
CA SER A 43 3.93 0.69 -15.68
C SER A 43 4.17 -0.38 -14.61
N GLN A 44 4.06 -1.66 -14.97
CA GLN A 44 4.25 -2.76 -14.02
C GLN A 44 5.66 -2.75 -13.37
N ALA A 45 6.69 -2.40 -14.13
CA ALA A 45 8.05 -2.30 -13.60
C ALA A 45 8.16 -1.24 -12.49
N GLU A 46 7.48 -0.09 -12.65
CA GLU A 46 7.43 0.96 -11.63
C GLU A 46 6.57 0.54 -10.43
N VAL A 47 5.50 -0.23 -10.65
CA VAL A 47 4.70 -0.83 -9.57
C VAL A 47 5.57 -1.74 -8.69
N ASP A 48 6.33 -2.64 -9.31
CA ASP A 48 7.21 -3.58 -8.62
C ASP A 48 8.34 -2.86 -7.87
N GLU A 49 8.97 -1.84 -8.48
CA GLU A 49 10.01 -1.02 -7.85
C GLU A 49 9.46 -0.25 -6.64
N LYS A 50 8.29 0.40 -6.78
CA LYS A 50 7.65 1.13 -5.68
C LYS A 50 7.29 0.20 -4.52
N ALA A 51 6.75 -0.98 -4.83
CA ALA A 51 6.41 -1.97 -3.81
C ALA A 51 7.67 -2.46 -3.05
N ALA A 52 8.75 -2.75 -3.78
CA ALA A 52 10.04 -3.13 -3.19
C ALA A 52 10.61 -2.02 -2.29
N ARG A 53 10.50 -0.75 -2.72
CA ARG A 53 10.96 0.41 -1.95
C ARG A 53 10.14 0.62 -0.70
N MET A 54 8.80 0.50 -0.78
CA MET A 54 7.92 0.62 0.39
C MET A 54 8.27 -0.43 1.44
N ARG A 55 8.45 -1.71 1.04
CA ARG A 55 8.84 -2.78 1.97
C ARG A 55 10.21 -2.58 2.61
N ARG A 56 11.20 -2.04 1.88
CA ARG A 56 12.51 -1.68 2.46
C ARG A 56 12.44 -0.50 3.43
N GLY A 57 11.48 0.40 3.24
CA GLY A 57 11.27 1.59 4.07
C GLY A 57 10.47 1.34 5.34
N THR A 58 9.75 0.22 5.43
CA THR A 58 9.06 -0.20 6.66
C THR A 58 10.07 -0.98 7.52
N PRO A 59 10.57 -0.44 8.64
CA PRO A 59 11.19 -1.29 9.64
C PRO A 59 10.11 -2.27 10.09
N GLU A 60 10.39 -3.56 10.01
CA GLU A 60 9.57 -4.58 10.68
C GLU A 60 9.37 -4.10 12.12
N GLY A 61 8.10 -3.99 12.54
CA GLY A 61 7.73 -3.42 13.83
C GLY A 61 8.56 -4.00 14.97
N LYS A 62 9.05 -3.11 15.83
CA LYS A 62 9.54 -3.49 17.16
C LYS A 62 8.39 -4.03 18.01
#